data_AF-A0A847PXN1-F1
#
_entry.id   AF-A0A847PXN1-F1
#
_cell.length_a   1.000
_cell.length_b   1.000
_cell.length_c   1.000
_cell.angle_alpha   90.00
_cell.angle_beta   90.00
_cell.angle_gamma   90.00
#
_symmetry.space_group_name_H-M   'P 1'
#
loop_
_entity.id
_entity.type
_entity.pdbx_description
1 polymer ?
#
loop_
_entity_poly.entity_id
_entity_poly.type
_entity_poly.pdbx_seq_one_letter_code
_entity_poly.pdbx_strand_id
1 'polypeptide(L)'
;DRGLLSVILDGDNVRHGLNSDLGFSPADRTENIRRIAEVAKLLTSFGLINIVAFISPYAADREKARSMQAEGDFIEVFVDAPLEVAESRDPKGLYRKAREGLVPDFTGISAPYEAPMEPEVHVQTDIQDPDECARQIVMLLESMGKLSAEP
;
A
#
# COMPACT_ATOMS: atom_id res chain seq x y z
N ASP A 1 -14.62 13.66 -10.78
CA ASP A 1 -16.03 13.87 -10.40
C ASP A 1 -16.19 14.74 -9.15
N ARG A 2 -15.53 14.43 -8.02
CA ARG A 2 -15.70 15.20 -6.76
C ARG A 2 -14.79 16.41 -6.55
N GLY A 3 -14.09 16.88 -7.59
CA GLY A 3 -13.19 18.04 -7.50
C GLY A 3 -11.94 17.91 -6.62
N LEU A 4 -11.65 16.71 -6.08
CA LEU A 4 -10.52 16.48 -5.18
C LEU A 4 -9.25 16.08 -5.95
N LEU A 5 -8.12 16.67 -5.54
CA LEU A 5 -6.82 16.28 -6.05
C LEU A 5 -6.35 15.00 -5.35
N SER A 6 -5.99 14.01 -6.16
CA SER A 6 -5.43 12.76 -5.68
C SER A 6 -4.16 12.39 -6.45
N VAL A 7 -3.32 11.61 -5.81
CA VAL A 7 -2.07 11.12 -6.38
C VAL A 7 -1.84 9.67 -5.97
N ILE A 8 -1.33 8.89 -6.90
CA ILE A 8 -0.93 7.51 -6.64
C ILE A 8 0.59 7.48 -6.48
N LEU A 9 1.03 7.02 -5.32
CA LEU A 9 2.42 6.65 -5.07
C LEU A 9 2.47 5.12 -5.12
N ASP A 10 2.99 4.54 -6.20
CA ASP A 10 3.16 3.09 -6.33
C ASP A 10 4.63 2.66 -6.25
N GLY A 11 4.82 1.42 -5.81
CA GLY A 11 6.15 0.84 -5.59
C GLY A 11 7.03 0.78 -6.83
N ASP A 12 6.50 0.58 -8.03
CA ASP A 12 7.33 0.51 -9.24
C ASP A 12 7.79 1.89 -9.66
N ASN A 13 6.88 2.86 -9.73
CA ASN A 13 7.18 4.22 -10.20
C ASN A 13 8.17 4.92 -9.27
N VAL A 14 7.99 4.77 -7.95
CA VAL A 14 8.86 5.41 -6.97
C VAL A 14 10.26 4.78 -6.97
N ARG A 15 10.36 3.46 -7.22
CA ARG A 15 11.65 2.76 -7.32
C ARG A 15 12.44 3.10 -8.57
N HIS A 16 11.83 3.68 -9.60
CA HIS A 16 12.59 4.21 -10.74
C HIS A 16 13.19 5.60 -10.50
N GLY A 17 12.71 6.33 -9.48
CA GLY A 17 13.12 7.70 -9.17
C GLY A 17 13.61 7.85 -7.73
N LEU A 18 12.73 8.30 -6.84
CA LEU A 18 13.06 8.65 -5.46
C LEU A 18 13.80 7.54 -4.70
N ASN A 19 13.48 6.28 -4.99
CA ASN A 19 14.03 5.11 -4.29
C ASN A 19 14.86 4.22 -5.22
N SER A 20 15.45 4.76 -6.29
CA SER A 20 16.26 3.99 -7.25
C SER A 20 17.56 3.44 -6.68
N ASP A 21 18.01 3.98 -5.55
CA ASP A 21 19.18 3.54 -4.79
C ASP A 21 18.88 2.39 -3.82
N LEU A 22 17.61 2.04 -3.60
CA LEU A 22 17.19 1.05 -2.61
C LEU A 22 16.92 -0.33 -3.23
N GLY A 23 17.51 -1.36 -2.64
CA GLY A 23 17.24 -2.75 -2.97
C GLY A 23 15.95 -3.30 -2.33
N PHE A 24 15.97 -4.61 -2.06
CA PHE A 24 14.87 -5.36 -1.45
C PHE A 24 15.24 -5.99 -0.11
N SER A 25 16.40 -5.64 0.45
CA SER A 25 16.78 -6.05 1.80
C SER A 25 15.77 -5.51 2.84
N PRO A 26 15.67 -6.11 4.04
CA PRO A 26 14.80 -5.59 5.09
C PRO A 26 15.05 -4.10 5.39
N ALA A 27 16.32 -3.68 5.50
CA ALA A 27 16.67 -2.28 5.75
C ALA A 27 16.26 -1.35 4.60
N ASP A 28 16.47 -1.76 3.34
CA ASP A 28 16.05 -0.97 2.18
C ASP A 28 14.53 -0.85 2.09
N ARG A 29 13.80 -1.89 2.48
CA ARG A 29 12.32 -1.86 2.53
C ARG A 29 11.84 -0.88 3.60
N THR A 30 12.43 -0.90 4.78
CA THR A 30 12.14 0.07 5.84
C THR A 30 12.40 1.50 5.37
N GLU A 31 13.56 1.77 4.76
CA GLU A 31 13.87 3.10 4.24
C GLU A 31 12.94 3.50 3.08
N ASN A 32 12.58 2.55 2.21
CA ASN A 32 11.63 2.78 1.12
C ASN A 32 10.26 3.24 1.66
N ILE A 33 9.74 2.57 2.70
CA ILE A 33 8.47 2.97 3.33
C ILE A 33 8.60 4.31 4.06
N ARG A 34 9.71 4.54 4.78
CA ARG A 34 9.95 5.81 5.48
C ARG A 34 9.96 7.00 4.52
N ARG A 35 10.68 6.91 3.39
CA ARG A 35 10.73 7.97 2.36
C ARG A 35 9.33 8.27 1.81
N ILE A 36 8.54 7.24 1.59
CA ILE A 36 7.18 7.39 1.05
C ILE A 36 6.22 7.99 2.06
N ALA A 37 6.35 7.62 3.35
CA ALA A 37 5.57 8.23 4.41
C ALA A 37 5.84 9.75 4.53
N GLU A 38 7.09 10.20 4.36
CA GLU A 38 7.43 11.64 4.32
C GLU A 38 6.82 12.36 3.12
N VAL A 39 6.90 11.75 1.93
CA VAL A 39 6.30 12.34 0.72
C VAL A 39 4.78 12.42 0.85
N ALA A 40 4.14 11.34 1.30
CA ALA A 40 2.70 11.31 1.54
C ALA A 40 2.30 12.38 2.57
N LYS A 41 3.06 12.53 3.66
CA LYS A 41 2.83 13.58 4.66
C LYS A 41 2.86 14.98 4.06
N LEU A 42 3.89 15.27 3.25
CA LEU A 42 4.02 16.56 2.59
C LEU A 42 2.83 16.83 1.67
N LEU A 43 2.44 15.86 0.85
CA LEU A 43 1.33 16.01 -0.10
C LEU A 43 -0.02 16.13 0.62
N THR A 44 -0.25 15.34 1.68
CA THR A 44 -1.45 15.46 2.52
C THR A 44 -1.53 16.85 3.16
N SER A 45 -0.40 17.44 3.56
CA SER A 45 -0.39 18.82 4.12
C SER A 45 -0.84 19.90 3.12
N PHE A 46 -0.80 19.61 1.82
CA PHE A 46 -1.35 20.45 0.74
C PHE A 46 -2.79 20.08 0.36
N GLY A 47 -3.44 19.18 1.10
CA GLY A 47 -4.83 18.76 0.87
C GLY A 47 -5.01 17.72 -0.23
N LEU A 48 -3.95 17.03 -0.66
CA LEU A 48 -4.06 15.94 -1.62
C LEU A 48 -4.42 14.63 -0.92
N ILE A 49 -5.25 13.83 -1.59
CA ILE A 49 -5.49 12.44 -1.19
C ILE A 49 -4.39 11.56 -1.79
N ASN A 50 -3.62 10.92 -0.91
CA ASN A 50 -2.52 10.06 -1.30
C ASN A 50 -2.96 8.59 -1.30
N ILE A 51 -2.87 7.93 -2.45
CA ILE A 51 -3.07 6.48 -2.56
C ILE A 51 -1.69 5.83 -2.61
N VAL A 52 -1.28 5.21 -1.51
CA VAL A 52 0.06 4.64 -1.35
C VAL A 52 0.01 3.12 -1.56
N ALA A 53 0.32 2.67 -2.76
CA ALA A 53 0.23 1.27 -3.19
C ALA A 53 1.59 0.55 -3.09
N PHE A 54 1.98 0.19 -1.88
CA PHE A 54 3.22 -0.53 -1.57
C PHE A 54 2.93 -1.83 -0.81
N ILE A 55 3.83 -2.81 -0.93
CA ILE A 55 3.70 -4.09 -0.22
C ILE A 55 3.82 -3.91 1.31
N SER A 56 4.62 -2.95 1.79
CA SER A 56 4.80 -2.60 3.23
C SER A 56 4.72 -3.81 4.19
N PRO A 57 5.62 -4.81 4.03
CA PRO A 57 5.44 -6.12 4.65
C PRO A 57 5.62 -6.16 6.17
N TYR A 58 6.25 -5.14 6.76
CA TYR A 58 6.59 -5.11 8.18
C TYR A 58 5.61 -4.20 8.93
N ALA A 59 4.99 -4.74 9.98
CA ALA A 59 4.02 -4.02 10.80
C ALA A 59 4.65 -2.78 11.46
N ALA A 60 5.91 -2.88 11.90
CA ALA A 60 6.65 -1.76 12.49
C ALA A 60 6.80 -0.58 11.53
N ASP A 61 6.99 -0.84 10.23
CA ASP A 61 7.14 0.22 9.22
C ASP A 61 5.81 0.90 8.92
N ARG A 62 4.71 0.14 8.89
CA ARG A 62 3.35 0.68 8.72
C ARG A 62 2.95 1.52 9.92
N GLU A 63 3.22 1.06 11.14
CA GLU A 63 2.99 1.83 12.36
C GLU A 63 3.84 3.11 12.39
N LYS A 64 5.10 3.02 11.96
CA LYS A 64 5.94 4.21 11.84
C LYS A 64 5.35 5.21 10.85
N ALA A 65 4.94 4.76 9.67
CA ALA A 65 4.30 5.60 8.65
C ALA A 65 3.01 6.26 9.17
N ARG A 66 2.18 5.50 9.90
CA ARG A 66 0.97 5.99 10.57
C ARG A 66 1.28 7.10 11.57
N SER A 67 2.24 6.87 12.48
CA SER A 67 2.65 7.84 13.51
C SER A 67 3.25 9.14 12.96
N MET A 68 3.64 9.16 11.68
CA MET A 68 4.18 10.36 11.03
C MET A 68 3.08 11.30 10.50
N GLN A 69 1.87 10.79 10.28
CA GLN A 69 0.72 11.56 9.80
C GLN A 69 -0.03 12.22 10.96
N ALA A 70 -0.88 13.20 10.64
CA ALA A 70 -1.82 13.73 11.62
C ALA A 70 -2.92 12.69 11.91
N GLU A 71 -3.57 12.83 13.07
CA GLU A 71 -4.67 11.95 13.47
C GLU A 71 -5.79 11.96 12.42
N GLY A 72 -6.20 10.77 11.98
CA GLY A 72 -7.23 10.58 10.95
C GLY A 72 -6.78 10.81 9.51
N ASP A 73 -5.50 11.15 9.24
CA ASP A 73 -4.96 11.33 7.89
C ASP A 73 -4.25 10.08 7.34
N PHE A 74 -4.16 9.02 8.13
CA PHE A 74 -3.63 7.72 7.71
C PHE A 74 -4.71 6.65 7.86
N ILE A 75 -4.98 5.93 6.78
CA ILE A 75 -5.93 4.82 6.70
C ILE A 75 -5.18 3.61 6.16
N GLU A 76 -5.07 2.54 6.95
CA GLU A 76 -4.48 1.28 6.52
C GLU A 76 -5.55 0.43 5.85
N VAL A 77 -5.34 0.18 4.56
CA VAL A 77 -6.17 -0.73 3.77
C VAL A 77 -5.41 -2.04 3.60
N PHE A 78 -5.88 -3.09 4.26
CA PHE A 78 -5.36 -4.44 4.05
C PHE A 78 -5.99 -5.04 2.79
N VAL A 79 -5.21 -5.05 1.71
CA VAL A 79 -5.58 -5.70 0.45
C VAL A 79 -5.18 -7.17 0.53
N ASP A 80 -6.14 -7.98 0.96
CA ASP A 80 -5.93 -9.39 1.26
C ASP A 80 -6.27 -10.26 0.04
N ALA A 81 -5.39 -11.20 -0.22
CA ALA A 81 -5.59 -12.30 -1.15
C ALA A 81 -4.73 -13.46 -0.64
N PRO A 82 -5.25 -14.70 -0.60
CA PRO A 82 -4.42 -15.86 -0.33
C PRO A 82 -3.22 -15.89 -1.28
N LEU A 83 -2.05 -16.31 -0.75
CA LEU A 83 -0.80 -16.33 -1.50
C LEU A 83 -0.94 -17.12 -2.81
N GLU A 84 -1.65 -18.24 -2.77
CA GLU A 84 -1.90 -19.10 -3.93
C GLU A 84 -2.69 -18.38 -5.02
N VAL A 85 -3.64 -17.51 -4.63
CA VAL A 85 -4.40 -16.68 -5.57
C VAL A 85 -3.50 -15.61 -6.17
N ALA A 86 -2.69 -14.92 -5.36
CA ALA A 86 -1.72 -13.94 -5.85
C ALA A 86 -0.69 -14.56 -6.80
N GLU A 87 -0.18 -15.75 -6.48
CA GLU A 87 0.71 -16.56 -7.33
C GLU A 87 0.05 -16.99 -8.64
N SER A 88 -1.24 -17.34 -8.61
CA SER A 88 -1.96 -17.71 -9.84
C SER A 88 -2.14 -16.53 -10.80
N ARG A 89 -2.28 -15.30 -10.24
CA ARG A 89 -2.47 -14.07 -11.01
C ARG A 89 -1.16 -13.63 -11.69
N ASP A 90 -0.04 -13.73 -10.97
CA ASP A 90 1.34 -13.37 -11.35
C ASP A 90 1.48 -12.41 -12.57
N PRO A 91 0.90 -11.19 -12.50
CA PRO A 91 0.75 -10.34 -13.68
C PRO A 91 2.07 -9.88 -14.28
N LYS A 92 3.15 -9.96 -13.50
CA LYS A 92 4.51 -9.55 -13.87
C LYS A 92 5.48 -10.74 -14.01
N GLY A 93 5.03 -11.97 -13.81
CA GLY A 93 5.89 -13.15 -13.82
C GLY A 93 6.92 -13.18 -12.67
N LEU A 94 6.67 -12.43 -11.59
CA LEU A 94 7.60 -12.26 -10.47
C LEU A 94 7.53 -13.45 -9.49
N TYR A 95 6.33 -13.99 -9.24
CA TYR A 95 6.19 -15.17 -8.39
C TYR A 95 6.88 -16.38 -9.02
N ARG A 96 6.73 -16.58 -10.34
CA ARG A 96 7.46 -17.63 -11.06
C ARG A 96 8.97 -17.50 -10.87
N LYS A 97 9.53 -16.31 -11.10
CA LYS A 97 10.97 -16.06 -10.92
C LYS A 97 11.43 -16.25 -9.48
N ALA A 98 10.60 -15.88 -8.50
CA ALA A 98 10.89 -16.08 -7.08
C ALA A 98 10.93 -17.58 -6.72
N ARG A 99 9.96 -18.38 -7.22
CA ARG A 99 9.95 -19.84 -7.05
C ARG A 99 11.15 -20.52 -7.70
N GLU A 100 11.69 -19.95 -8.79
CA GLU A 100 12.94 -20.39 -9.44
C GLU A 100 14.21 -19.90 -8.71
N GLY A 101 14.09 -19.12 -7.64
CA GLY A 101 15.23 -18.57 -6.89
C GLY A 101 15.94 -17.39 -7.56
N LEU A 102 15.36 -16.83 -8.63
CA LEU A 102 15.94 -15.72 -9.39
C LEU A 102 15.66 -14.35 -8.76
N VAL A 103 14.72 -14.27 -7.82
CA VAL A 103 14.40 -13.06 -7.07
C VAL A 103 14.54 -13.35 -5.57
N PRO A 104 15.68 -12.99 -4.94
CA PRO A 104 15.85 -13.17 -3.50
C PRO A 104 14.93 -12.23 -2.72
N ASP A 105 14.72 -12.55 -1.44
CA ASP A 105 13.93 -11.74 -0.49
C ASP A 105 12.53 -11.36 -1.00
N PHE A 106 11.87 -12.28 -1.72
CA PHE A 106 10.55 -12.07 -2.28
C PHE A 106 9.47 -12.26 -1.20
N THR A 107 8.66 -11.22 -0.98
CA THR A 107 7.61 -11.20 0.04
C THR A 107 6.58 -12.30 -0.20
N GLY A 108 6.28 -13.08 0.85
CA GLY A 108 5.37 -14.22 0.81
C GLY A 108 6.04 -15.54 0.40
N ILE A 109 7.26 -15.52 -0.15
CA ILE A 109 7.99 -16.72 -0.57
C ILE A 109 9.25 -16.93 0.28
N SER A 110 10.21 -16.01 0.21
CA SER A 110 11.49 -16.08 0.93
C SER A 110 11.68 -14.96 1.95
N ALA A 111 10.75 -13.99 2.00
CA ALA A 111 10.66 -12.94 3.00
C ALA A 111 9.22 -12.87 3.58
N PRO A 112 9.04 -12.45 4.84
CA PRO A 112 7.73 -12.46 5.49
C PRO A 112 6.81 -11.35 4.96
N TYR A 113 5.50 -11.54 5.20
CA TYR A 113 4.48 -10.51 5.17
C TYR A 113 3.72 -10.57 6.49
N GLU A 114 3.84 -9.53 7.30
CA GLU A 114 3.15 -9.40 8.58
C GLU A 114 1.80 -8.74 8.34
N ALA A 115 0.73 -9.54 8.30
CA ALA A 115 -0.62 -9.05 8.04
C ALA A 115 -1.02 -7.94 9.04
N PRO A 116 -1.69 -6.85 8.59
CA PRO A 116 -2.25 -5.85 9.49
C PRO A 116 -3.21 -6.48 10.50
N MET A 117 -3.05 -6.15 11.78
CA MET A 117 -3.92 -6.68 12.84
C MET A 117 -5.22 -5.88 12.97
N GLU A 118 -5.14 -4.55 12.86
CA GLU A 118 -6.26 -3.62 13.02
C GLU A 118 -6.28 -2.60 11.87
N PRO A 119 -6.39 -3.05 10.60
CA PRO A 119 -6.55 -2.12 9.49
C PRO A 119 -7.90 -1.43 9.57
N GLU A 120 -7.97 -0.15 9.17
CA GLU A 120 -9.26 0.56 9.07
C GLU A 120 -10.17 -0.04 7.99
N VAL A 121 -9.60 -0.62 6.94
CA VAL A 121 -10.34 -1.35 5.89
C VAL A 121 -9.64 -2.65 5.57
N HIS A 122 -10.37 -3.76 5.56
CA HIS A 122 -9.89 -5.06 5.09
C HIS A 122 -10.72 -5.48 3.88
N VAL A 123 -10.07 -5.61 2.73
CA VAL A 123 -10.70 -6.04 1.48
C VAL A 123 -10.13 -7.39 1.04
N GLN A 124 -11.00 -8.32 0.68
CA GLN A 124 -10.66 -9.68 0.27
C GLN A 124 -10.81 -9.80 -1.25
N THR A 125 -9.72 -9.54 -1.96
CA THR A 125 -9.72 -9.37 -3.42
C THR A 125 -9.83 -10.68 -4.20
N ASP A 126 -9.81 -11.83 -3.53
CA ASP A 126 -10.10 -13.15 -4.12
C ASP A 126 -11.60 -13.41 -4.28
N ILE A 127 -12.44 -12.74 -3.47
CA ILE A 127 -13.90 -12.92 -3.48
C ILE A 127 -14.69 -11.62 -3.76
N GLN A 128 -14.05 -10.46 -3.65
CA GLN A 128 -14.64 -9.15 -3.97
C GLN A 128 -14.07 -8.62 -5.28
N ASP A 129 -14.92 -8.00 -6.09
CA ASP A 129 -14.46 -7.26 -7.27
C ASP A 129 -13.83 -5.91 -6.87
N PRO A 130 -13.00 -5.30 -7.75
CA PRO A 130 -12.32 -4.05 -7.44
C PRO A 130 -13.26 -2.88 -7.10
N ASP A 131 -14.46 -2.83 -7.68
CA ASP A 131 -15.41 -1.73 -7.45
C ASP A 131 -16.05 -1.84 -6.07
N GLU A 132 -16.31 -3.06 -5.59
CA GLU A 132 -16.75 -3.34 -4.21
C GLU A 132 -15.68 -2.96 -3.19
N CYS A 133 -14.42 -3.34 -3.43
CA CYS A 133 -13.29 -2.98 -2.59
C CYS A 133 -13.11 -1.45 -2.52
N ALA A 134 -13.14 -0.78 -3.67
CA ALA A 134 -13.01 0.68 -3.74
C ALA A 134 -14.17 1.39 -3.02
N ARG A 135 -15.40 0.88 -3.15
CA ARG A 135 -16.57 1.44 -2.45
C ARG A 135 -16.42 1.39 -0.93
N GLN A 136 -15.85 0.33 -0.36
CA GLN A 136 -15.61 0.25 1.09
C GLN A 136 -14.66 1.33 1.58
N ILE A 137 -13.57 1.59 0.84
CA ILE A 137 -12.62 2.65 1.16
C ILE A 137 -13.30 4.02 1.06
N VAL A 138 -14.06 4.27 0.00
CA VAL A 138 -14.78 5.53 -0.20
C VAL A 138 -15.81 5.78 0.91
N MET A 139 -16.61 4.77 1.27
CA MET A 139 -17.60 4.88 2.36
C MET A 139 -16.95 5.21 3.71
N LEU A 140 -15.80 4.60 4.01
CA LEU A 140 -15.05 4.96 5.23
C LEU A 140 -14.64 6.45 5.19
N LEU A 141 -14.02 6.89 4.10
CA LEU A 141 -13.57 8.28 3.97
C LEU A 141 -14.72 9.29 4.03
N GLU A 142 -15.89 8.95 3.48
CA GLU A 142 -17.12 9.74 3.62
C GLU A 142 -17.58 9.80 5.08
N SER A 143 -17.59 8.68 5.80
CA SER A 143 -17.99 8.62 7.21
C SER A 143 -17.06 9.44 8.12
N MET A 144 -15.79 9.57 7.74
CA MET A 144 -14.79 10.39 8.43
C MET A 144 -14.82 11.87 8.02
N GLY A 145 -15.68 12.25 7.06
CA GLY A 145 -15.74 13.60 6.50
C GLY A 145 -14.51 13.99 5.67
N LYS A 146 -13.71 13.01 5.23
CA LYS A 146 -12.54 13.21 4.35
C LYS A 146 -12.94 13.30 2.88
N LEU A 147 -14.08 12.71 2.52
CA LEU A 147 -14.74 12.86 1.22
C LEU A 147 -16.15 13.43 1.41
N SER A 148 -16.58 14.32 0.52
CA SER A 148 -17.99 14.69 0.42
C SER A 148 -18.78 13.53 -0.19
N ALA A 149 -19.97 13.24 0.35
CA ALA A 149 -20.86 12.20 -0.18
C ALA A 149 -21.40 12.52 -1.59
N GLU A 150 -21.38 13.80 -1.98
CA GLU A 150 -21.75 14.27 -3.32
C GLU A 150 -20.53 14.91 -4.02
N PRO A 151 -20.41 14.76 -5.36
CA PRO A 151 -19.41 15.45 -6.16
C PRO A 151 -19.59 16.97 -6.24
#